data_AF-A0AAN8F2K8-F1
#
_entry.id   AF-A0AAN8F2K8-F1
#
_cell.length_a   1.000
_cell.length_b   1.000
_cell.length_c   1.000
_cell.angle_alpha   90.00
_cell.angle_beta   90.00
_cell.angle_gamma   90.00
#
_symmetry.space_group_name_H-M   'P 1'
#
loop_
_entity.id
_entity.type
_entity.pdbx_description
1 polymer ?
#
loop_
_entity_poly.entity_id
_entity_poly.type
_entity_poly.pdbx_seq_one_letter_code
_entity_poly.pdbx_strand_id
1 'polypeptide(L)'
;MTSSDYFSVPARFIAGSKFYLVGNGTKSSKASHCPKAVTLRVDPNGHILYWMPRVGETSNYIFIQDIVDVRIGRQAAHAYESMKRNDSSTMSIVSNVDFIHPVLSTFVYSEDDPKTVTAWSEFLFPFALNTRRKHFGVLYHIRKSLAPFLYASETNEFSLEHFEAALKSCTKDSTAGIAMTRYRSNSTEGNAPLSEKITDRDLVKIFLSVGGDGRGLRKVFDELCENGNEHISRKSFLRFLQVFQRDPRLNEARHPKMSERGMDKLLEALGYPEGVNISFHIFVHYLWSDFCTDSLNISQEKVGGSMHEPLASYFINSSHNTYCIGLQVKGAQLFPSSSHKEALADVEMYRQVLLSGCRCIELDCWDGADGPVITHGPSAVMRMNEIPLKVVCSAIDECAFKVSPYPVLLSIENHLCQQQQKMMVQILRDTFGSKLLTDALETHPLVEDQVLPSPHALRYKIIIKAKRSKPPKIQQRSK
;
A
#
# COMPACT_ATOMS: atom_id res chain seq x y z
N MET A 1 -1.87 -19.80 -13.36
CA MET A 1 -2.76 -18.76 -12.83
C MET A 1 -2.65 -17.56 -13.75
N THR A 2 -3.71 -17.27 -14.50
CA THR A 2 -3.77 -16.12 -15.41
C THR A 2 -3.89 -14.83 -14.60
N SER A 3 -3.44 -13.69 -15.15
CA SER A 3 -3.43 -12.39 -14.46
C SER A 3 -4.81 -11.90 -13.96
N SER A 4 -5.90 -12.54 -14.39
CA SER A 4 -7.28 -12.30 -13.94
C SER A 4 -7.57 -12.78 -12.50
N ASP A 5 -6.88 -13.82 -12.01
CA ASP A 5 -7.24 -14.48 -10.75
C ASP A 5 -6.79 -13.72 -9.50
N TYR A 6 -5.94 -12.70 -9.66
CA TYR A 6 -5.37 -11.92 -8.55
C TYR A 6 -6.29 -10.82 -8.01
N PHE A 7 -7.42 -10.54 -8.66
CA PHE A 7 -8.27 -9.39 -8.34
C PHE A 7 -9.67 -9.76 -7.81
N SER A 8 -10.06 -11.03 -7.90
CA SER A 8 -11.30 -11.48 -7.28
C SER A 8 -11.06 -11.86 -5.83
N VAL A 9 -11.95 -11.44 -4.93
CA VAL A 9 -11.91 -11.87 -3.52
C VAL A 9 -12.43 -13.31 -3.42
N PRO A 10 -11.62 -14.27 -2.92
CA PRO A 10 -12.08 -15.64 -2.75
C PRO A 10 -13.29 -15.75 -1.81
N ALA A 11 -14.23 -16.63 -2.14
CA ALA A 11 -15.50 -16.81 -1.41
C ALA A 11 -15.32 -17.00 0.10
N ARG A 12 -14.24 -17.67 0.54
CA ARG A 12 -13.92 -17.87 1.97
C ARG A 12 -13.73 -16.55 2.74
N PHE A 13 -13.16 -15.53 2.11
CA PHE A 13 -12.91 -14.23 2.75
C PHE A 13 -14.15 -13.33 2.71
N ILE A 14 -15.04 -13.54 1.73
CA ILE A 14 -16.37 -12.92 1.68
C ILE A 14 -17.28 -13.49 2.77
N ALA A 15 -17.30 -14.83 2.90
CA ALA A 15 -18.04 -15.53 3.96
C ALA A 15 -17.52 -15.14 5.36
N GLY A 16 -16.20 -14.96 5.46
CA GLY A 16 -15.51 -14.48 6.65
C GLY A 16 -15.09 -15.57 7.62
N SER A 17 -14.33 -15.16 8.63
CA SER A 17 -13.86 -16.06 9.69
C SER A 17 -14.03 -15.39 11.06
N LYS A 18 -14.22 -16.19 12.11
CA LYS A 18 -14.41 -15.68 13.47
C LYS A 18 -13.06 -15.36 14.13
N PHE A 19 -12.95 -14.16 14.67
CA PHE A 19 -11.79 -13.68 15.39
C PHE A 19 -12.22 -12.98 16.68
N TYR A 20 -11.28 -12.83 17.60
CA TYR A 20 -11.38 -11.88 18.70
C TYR A 20 -10.60 -10.62 18.33
N LEU A 21 -11.25 -9.47 18.28
CA LEU A 21 -10.57 -8.17 18.17
C LEU A 21 -10.01 -7.79 19.54
N VAL A 22 -8.70 -7.61 19.61
CA VAL A 22 -7.94 -7.38 20.86
C VAL A 22 -7.37 -5.96 20.95
N GLY A 23 -7.12 -5.31 19.81
CA GLY A 23 -6.68 -3.91 19.76
C GLY A 23 -7.06 -3.26 18.44
N ASN A 24 -7.49 -2.00 18.48
CA ASN A 24 -7.80 -1.19 17.32
C ASN A 24 -7.32 0.25 17.57
N GLY A 25 -6.13 0.63 17.08
CA GLY A 25 -5.60 1.99 17.27
C GLY A 25 -4.08 2.14 17.19
N THR A 26 -3.60 3.38 17.31
CA THR A 26 -2.18 3.79 17.16
C THR A 26 -1.32 3.57 18.40
N LYS A 27 -1.91 3.32 19.57
CA LYS A 27 -1.18 2.99 20.80
C LYS A 27 -1.99 1.94 21.54
N SER A 28 -1.27 0.98 22.14
CA SER A 28 -1.74 0.15 23.25
C SER A 28 -2.29 1.06 24.35
N SER A 29 -3.53 1.53 24.19
CA SER A 29 -4.23 2.18 25.26
C SER A 29 -4.37 1.11 26.34
N LYS A 30 -3.95 1.45 27.56
CA LYS A 30 -4.18 0.63 28.76
C LYS A 30 -5.69 0.56 29.09
N ALA A 31 -6.56 0.63 28.08
CA ALA A 31 -7.98 0.46 28.22
C ALA A 31 -8.24 -1.05 28.31
N SER A 32 -8.80 -1.43 29.45
CA SER A 32 -9.28 -2.75 29.85
C SER A 32 -10.41 -3.29 28.94
N HIS A 33 -10.17 -3.41 27.63
CA HIS A 33 -11.18 -3.93 26.71
C HIS A 33 -11.01 -5.44 26.56
N CYS A 34 -11.88 -6.19 27.22
CA CYS A 34 -12.01 -7.63 27.02
C CYS A 34 -12.14 -7.93 25.51
N PRO A 35 -11.37 -8.89 24.95
CA PRO A 35 -11.44 -9.26 23.55
C PRO A 35 -12.88 -9.48 23.08
N LYS A 36 -13.22 -8.94 21.91
CA LYS A 36 -14.59 -9.01 21.38
C LYS A 36 -14.65 -9.93 20.17
N ALA A 37 -15.56 -10.90 20.20
CA ALA A 37 -15.80 -11.79 19.08
C ALA A 37 -16.38 -10.99 17.90
N VAL A 38 -15.75 -11.11 16.74
CA VAL A 38 -16.14 -10.48 15.48
C VAL A 38 -15.98 -11.47 14.34
N THR A 39 -16.73 -11.28 13.27
CA THR A 39 -16.55 -11.98 12.00
C THR A 39 -15.83 -11.04 11.04
N LEU A 40 -14.59 -11.37 10.69
CA LEU A 40 -13.76 -10.60 9.76
C LEU A 40 -14.07 -11.02 8.32
N ARG A 41 -14.28 -10.05 7.43
CA ARG A 41 -14.71 -10.24 6.03
C ARG A 41 -14.02 -9.24 5.10
N VAL A 42 -13.96 -9.59 3.82
CA VAL A 42 -13.65 -8.66 2.73
C VAL A 42 -14.88 -8.53 1.85
N ASP A 43 -15.24 -7.32 1.43
CA ASP A 43 -16.39 -7.17 0.53
C ASP A 43 -16.15 -7.85 -0.82
N PRO A 44 -17.19 -8.30 -1.54
CA PRO A 44 -17.04 -9.02 -2.82
C PRO A 44 -16.21 -8.29 -3.88
N ASN A 45 -16.17 -6.94 -3.83
CA ASN A 45 -15.43 -6.12 -4.79
C ASN A 45 -14.04 -5.72 -4.28
N GLY A 46 -13.66 -6.08 -3.05
CA GLY A 46 -12.31 -5.91 -2.52
C GLY A 46 -11.92 -4.46 -2.19
N HIS A 47 -12.88 -3.63 -1.81
CA HIS A 47 -12.65 -2.24 -1.38
C HIS A 47 -12.28 -2.12 0.10
N ILE A 48 -12.92 -2.91 0.97
CA ILE A 48 -12.76 -2.87 2.42
C ILE A 48 -12.59 -4.25 3.02
N LEU A 49 -11.73 -4.31 4.03
CA LEU A 49 -11.77 -5.32 5.07
C LEU A 49 -12.68 -4.79 6.19
N TYR A 50 -13.63 -5.57 6.67
CA TYR A 50 -14.58 -5.14 7.69
C TYR A 50 -14.93 -6.25 8.67
N TRP A 51 -15.50 -5.88 9.81
CA TRP A 51 -15.91 -6.85 10.83
C TRP A 51 -17.23 -6.49 11.50
N MET A 52 -17.95 -7.54 11.90
CA MET A 52 -19.25 -7.45 12.57
C MET A 52 -19.34 -8.41 13.77
N PRO A 53 -19.98 -8.03 14.89
CA PRO A 53 -20.57 -6.71 15.15
C PRO A 53 -19.49 -5.63 15.32
N ARG A 54 -19.89 -4.36 15.21
CA ARG A 54 -19.02 -3.23 15.51
C ARG A 54 -18.59 -3.26 16.98
N VAL A 55 -17.35 -2.86 17.25
CA VAL A 55 -16.78 -2.83 18.60
C VAL A 55 -16.58 -1.39 19.05
N GLY A 56 -17.40 -0.96 20.01
CA GLY A 56 -17.36 0.38 20.59
C GLY A 56 -17.58 1.47 19.54
N GLU A 57 -16.91 2.60 19.75
CA GLU A 57 -17.04 3.79 18.89
C GLU A 57 -16.07 3.80 17.69
N THR A 58 -15.21 2.80 17.59
CA THR A 58 -14.18 2.71 16.55
C THR A 58 -14.74 2.30 15.19
N SER A 59 -14.06 2.68 14.11
CA SER A 59 -14.36 2.15 12.77
C SER A 59 -14.30 0.62 12.79
N ASN A 60 -15.24 -0.03 12.12
CA ASN A 60 -15.30 -1.48 11.95
C ASN A 60 -14.86 -1.93 10.55
N TYR A 61 -14.10 -1.09 9.85
CA TYR A 61 -13.54 -1.39 8.54
C TYR A 61 -12.20 -0.67 8.33
N ILE A 62 -11.43 -1.19 7.37
CA ILE A 62 -10.19 -0.65 6.84
C ILE A 62 -10.29 -0.72 5.30
N PHE A 63 -9.99 0.36 4.59
CA PHE A 63 -9.88 0.26 3.13
C PHE A 63 -8.70 -0.62 2.77
N ILE A 64 -8.90 -1.55 1.83
CA ILE A 64 -7.87 -2.51 1.42
C ILE A 64 -6.60 -1.80 0.94
N GLN A 65 -6.74 -0.69 0.23
CA GLN A 65 -5.61 0.14 -0.23
C GLN A 65 -4.81 0.83 0.89
N ASP A 66 -5.37 0.94 2.10
CA ASP A 66 -4.69 1.58 3.22
C ASP A 66 -3.91 0.54 4.04
N ILE A 67 -4.07 -0.76 3.75
CA ILE A 67 -3.31 -1.84 4.36
C ILE A 67 -1.90 -1.86 3.75
N VAL A 68 -0.91 -1.73 4.62
CA VAL A 68 0.51 -1.69 4.23
C VAL A 68 1.31 -2.88 4.72
N ASP A 69 0.79 -3.60 5.71
CA ASP A 69 1.41 -4.82 6.21
C ASP A 69 0.37 -5.73 6.87
N VAL A 70 0.63 -7.03 6.84
CA VAL A 70 -0.09 -8.03 7.63
C VAL A 70 0.95 -8.88 8.33
N ARG A 71 0.89 -8.90 9.67
CA ARG A 71 1.85 -9.56 10.55
C ARG A 71 1.15 -10.70 11.27
N ILE A 72 1.82 -11.83 11.38
CA ILE A 72 1.29 -13.02 12.07
C ILE A 72 2.32 -13.52 13.07
N GLY A 73 1.90 -14.35 14.03
CA GLY A 73 2.86 -14.96 14.94
C GLY A 73 3.54 -13.92 15.83
N ARG A 74 4.84 -14.13 16.03
CA ARG A 74 5.72 -13.23 16.80
C ARG A 74 5.88 -11.82 16.22
N GLN A 75 5.53 -11.64 14.94
CA GLN A 75 5.58 -10.33 14.28
C GLN A 75 4.32 -9.51 14.58
N ALA A 76 3.22 -10.17 14.98
CA ALA A 76 1.99 -9.49 15.33
C ALA A 76 2.18 -8.67 16.61
N ALA A 77 1.45 -7.57 16.73
CA ALA A 77 1.44 -6.77 17.94
C ALA A 77 0.68 -7.49 19.05
N HIS A 78 1.28 -7.59 20.23
CA HIS A 78 0.62 -8.13 21.40
C HIS A 78 0.07 -6.98 22.25
N ALA A 79 -1.26 -6.94 22.44
CA ALA A 79 -1.88 -6.01 23.37
C ALA A 79 -1.79 -6.47 24.83
N TYR A 80 -1.62 -7.78 25.07
CA TYR A 80 -1.59 -8.38 26.40
C TYR A 80 -0.41 -9.32 26.57
N GLU A 81 0.36 -9.12 27.64
CA GLU A 81 1.53 -9.93 27.96
C GLU A 81 1.19 -11.40 28.24
N SER A 82 -0.03 -11.65 28.76
CA SER A 82 -0.59 -13.00 28.96
C SER A 82 -0.97 -13.72 27.66
N MET A 83 -1.18 -12.99 26.55
CA MET A 83 -1.51 -13.55 25.23
C MET A 83 -0.28 -13.94 24.40
N LYS A 84 0.95 -13.66 24.87
CA LYS A 84 2.21 -14.17 24.29
C LYS A 84 2.27 -15.71 24.21
N ARG A 85 1.28 -16.44 24.73
CA ARG A 85 1.19 -17.91 24.68
C ARG A 85 0.52 -18.44 23.40
N ASN A 86 -0.26 -17.62 22.67
CA ASN A 86 -0.97 -18.02 21.44
C ASN A 86 -0.46 -17.28 20.19
N ASP A 87 0.88 -17.24 20.02
CA ASP A 87 1.51 -16.53 18.90
C ASP A 87 0.95 -16.99 17.55
N SER A 88 0.83 -18.30 17.34
CA SER A 88 0.46 -18.90 16.04
C SER A 88 -0.93 -18.52 15.51
N SER A 89 -1.82 -18.04 16.38
CA SER A 89 -3.20 -17.67 16.06
C SER A 89 -3.44 -16.15 16.05
N THR A 90 -2.38 -15.34 16.17
CA THR A 90 -2.47 -13.88 16.20
C THR A 90 -2.14 -13.26 14.85
N MET A 91 -2.95 -12.29 14.43
CA MET A 91 -2.78 -11.50 13.21
C MET A 91 -2.95 -10.00 13.50
N SER A 92 -1.98 -9.18 13.12
CA SER A 92 -2.10 -7.72 13.14
C SER A 92 -2.12 -7.17 11.72
N ILE A 93 -3.12 -6.35 11.46
CA ILE A 93 -3.30 -5.63 10.20
C ILE A 93 -2.80 -4.22 10.43
N VAL A 94 -1.81 -3.82 9.64
CA VAL A 94 -1.21 -2.50 9.72
C VAL A 94 -1.79 -1.68 8.58
N SER A 95 -2.54 -0.64 8.93
CA SER A 95 -2.98 0.38 7.99
C SER A 95 -2.27 1.69 8.26
N ASN A 96 -2.14 2.54 7.25
CA ASN A 96 -1.49 3.82 7.43
C ASN A 96 -2.19 4.95 6.68
N VAL A 97 -2.05 6.16 7.22
CA VAL A 97 -2.30 7.42 6.51
C VAL A 97 -0.99 8.11 6.15
N ASP A 98 0.09 7.81 6.88
CA ASP A 98 1.44 8.27 6.67
C ASP A 98 2.46 7.23 7.21
N PHE A 99 3.76 7.44 6.97
CA PHE A 99 4.82 6.51 7.40
C PHE A 99 5.03 6.44 8.91
N ILE A 100 4.67 7.48 9.64
CA ILE A 100 5.06 7.72 11.03
C ILE A 100 3.97 7.22 12.00
N HIS A 101 2.71 7.19 11.56
CA HIS A 101 1.56 6.85 12.40
C HIS A 101 0.77 5.64 11.86
N PRO A 102 1.38 4.44 11.76
CA PRO A 102 0.64 3.24 11.43
C PRO A 102 -0.40 2.93 12.52
N VAL A 103 -1.58 2.50 12.10
CA VAL A 103 -2.67 1.99 12.94
C VAL A 103 -2.62 0.47 12.91
N LEU A 104 -2.66 -0.16 14.09
CA LEU A 104 -2.68 -1.61 14.20
C LEU A 104 -4.04 -2.10 14.68
N SER A 105 -4.65 -2.97 13.88
CA SER A 105 -5.85 -3.73 14.25
C SER A 105 -5.47 -5.19 14.44
N THR A 106 -5.56 -5.69 15.67
CA THR A 106 -5.07 -7.02 16.06
C THR A 106 -6.22 -7.98 16.36
N PHE A 107 -6.16 -9.13 15.68
CA PHE A 107 -7.14 -10.19 15.70
C PHE A 107 -6.49 -11.48 16.21
N VAL A 108 -7.17 -12.20 17.08
CA VAL A 108 -6.78 -13.54 17.53
C VAL A 108 -7.81 -14.52 17.03
N TYR A 109 -7.39 -15.50 16.24
CA TYR A 109 -8.30 -16.50 15.69
C TYR A 109 -8.89 -17.35 16.82
N SER A 110 -10.20 -17.57 16.77
CA SER A 110 -10.92 -18.20 17.89
C SER A 110 -10.65 -19.70 18.04
N GLU A 111 -10.17 -20.34 16.98
CA GLU A 111 -9.88 -21.77 16.96
C GLU A 111 -8.37 -22.00 16.91
N ASP A 112 -7.92 -23.17 17.35
CA ASP A 112 -6.51 -23.58 17.28
C ASP A 112 -6.14 -24.08 15.87
N ASP A 113 -6.38 -23.25 14.85
CA ASP A 113 -5.97 -23.49 13.47
C ASP A 113 -5.09 -22.33 12.94
N PRO A 114 -3.76 -22.45 13.03
CA PRO A 114 -2.86 -21.43 12.53
C PRO A 114 -2.86 -21.33 10.99
N LYS A 115 -3.41 -22.32 10.28
CA LYS A 115 -3.50 -22.29 8.81
C LYS A 115 -4.47 -21.21 8.35
N THR A 116 -5.54 -20.96 9.10
CA THR A 116 -6.50 -19.90 8.78
C THR A 116 -5.83 -18.52 8.83
N VAL A 117 -5.08 -18.22 9.90
CA VAL A 117 -4.32 -16.96 10.02
C VAL A 117 -3.29 -16.79 8.90
N THR A 118 -2.57 -17.87 8.58
CA THR A 118 -1.62 -17.88 7.46
C THR A 118 -2.31 -17.60 6.14
N ALA A 119 -3.44 -18.26 5.87
CA ALA A 119 -4.22 -18.06 4.65
C ALA A 119 -4.75 -16.63 4.51
N TRP A 120 -5.16 -15.99 5.62
CA TRP A 120 -5.54 -14.58 5.63
C TRP A 120 -4.35 -13.67 5.29
N SER A 121 -3.17 -13.90 5.86
CA SER A 121 -1.97 -13.10 5.58
C SER A 121 -1.50 -13.25 4.13
N GLU A 122 -1.45 -14.48 3.61
CA GLU A 122 -1.04 -14.80 2.24
C GLU A 122 -2.00 -14.26 1.18
N PHE A 123 -3.26 -14.02 1.55
CA PHE A 123 -4.22 -13.37 0.67
C PHE A 123 -4.18 -11.84 0.81
N LEU A 124 -4.38 -11.34 2.03
CA LEU A 124 -4.71 -9.94 2.28
C LEU A 124 -3.54 -9.00 1.95
N PHE A 125 -2.30 -9.39 2.29
CA PHE A 125 -1.15 -8.53 2.02
C PHE A 125 -0.85 -8.40 0.52
N PRO A 126 -0.73 -9.49 -0.27
CA PRO A 126 -0.58 -9.38 -1.73
C PRO A 126 -1.77 -8.69 -2.41
N PHE A 127 -3.00 -8.96 -1.94
CA PHE A 127 -4.20 -8.31 -2.48
C PHE A 127 -4.17 -6.79 -2.26
N ALA A 128 -3.87 -6.33 -1.05
CA ALA A 128 -3.70 -4.92 -0.73
C ALA A 128 -2.57 -4.27 -1.55
N LEU A 129 -1.40 -4.94 -1.63
CA LEU A 129 -0.26 -4.45 -2.39
C LEU A 129 -0.57 -4.28 -3.89
N ASN A 130 -1.25 -5.25 -4.49
CA ASN A 130 -1.65 -5.20 -5.90
C ASN A 130 -2.70 -4.12 -6.15
N THR A 131 -3.68 -4.00 -5.27
CA THR A 131 -4.68 -2.92 -5.31
C THR A 131 -4.02 -1.55 -5.28
N ARG A 132 -3.05 -1.32 -4.38
CA ARG A 132 -2.30 -0.05 -4.29
C ARG A 132 -1.47 0.28 -5.53
N ARG A 133 -1.03 -0.74 -6.27
CA ARG A 133 -0.23 -0.59 -7.50
C ARG A 133 -1.06 -0.42 -8.75
N LYS A 134 -2.37 -0.66 -8.67
CA LYS A 134 -3.30 -0.51 -9.79
C LYS A 134 -3.87 0.90 -9.78
N HIS A 135 -3.99 1.48 -10.97
CA HIS A 135 -4.78 2.67 -11.19
C HIS A 135 -6.20 2.26 -11.54
N PHE A 136 -7.18 2.99 -11.01
CA PHE A 136 -8.59 2.69 -11.19
C PHE A 136 -9.32 3.92 -11.73
N GLY A 137 -10.39 3.67 -12.49
CA GLY A 137 -11.28 4.72 -12.95
C GLY A 137 -12.07 5.35 -11.79
N VAL A 138 -12.75 6.47 -12.08
CA VAL A 138 -13.57 7.19 -11.10
C VAL A 138 -14.65 6.29 -10.47
N LEU A 139 -15.26 5.39 -11.25
CA LEU A 139 -16.32 4.50 -10.77
C LEU A 139 -15.84 3.54 -9.67
N TYR A 140 -14.60 3.09 -9.72
CA TYR A 140 -14.01 2.30 -8.64
C TYR A 140 -13.98 3.10 -7.33
N HIS A 141 -13.54 4.35 -7.39
CA HIS A 141 -13.46 5.21 -6.19
C HIS A 141 -14.84 5.53 -5.63
N ILE A 142 -15.84 5.72 -6.51
CA ILE A 142 -17.24 5.85 -6.11
C ILE A 142 -17.69 4.60 -5.34
N ARG A 143 -17.52 3.40 -5.92
CA ARG A 143 -17.92 2.14 -5.27
C ARG A 143 -17.18 1.91 -3.96
N LYS A 144 -15.88 2.22 -3.93
CA LYS A 144 -15.06 2.15 -2.73
C LYS A 144 -15.62 3.02 -1.62
N SER A 145 -16.00 4.27 -1.91
CA SER A 145 -16.60 5.17 -0.91
C SER A 145 -17.95 4.68 -0.39
N LEU A 146 -18.70 3.91 -1.20
CA LEU A 146 -19.97 3.31 -0.83
C LEU A 146 -19.82 2.00 -0.04
N ALA A 147 -18.70 1.29 -0.19
CA ALA A 147 -18.52 -0.03 0.40
C ALA A 147 -18.74 -0.10 1.93
N PRO A 148 -18.27 0.87 2.76
CA PRO A 148 -18.56 0.85 4.20
C PRO A 148 -20.05 0.83 4.53
N PHE A 149 -20.87 1.51 3.72
CA PHE A 149 -22.31 1.56 3.91
C PHE A 149 -23.00 0.27 3.51
N LEU A 150 -22.55 -0.33 2.40
CA LEU A 150 -23.13 -1.56 1.86
C LEU A 150 -22.80 -2.78 2.72
N TYR A 151 -21.61 -2.84 3.31
CA TYR A 151 -21.10 -4.06 3.94
C TYR A 151 -20.81 -3.94 5.44
N ALA A 152 -20.39 -2.77 5.91
CA ALA A 152 -19.98 -2.56 7.30
C ALA A 152 -21.01 -1.80 8.15
N SER A 153 -22.16 -1.44 7.58
CA SER A 153 -23.28 -0.85 8.31
C SER A 153 -24.02 -1.91 9.15
N GLU A 154 -24.59 -1.49 10.27
CA GLU A 154 -25.55 -2.31 11.04
C GLU A 154 -26.97 -2.27 10.44
N THR A 155 -27.21 -1.38 9.47
CA THR A 155 -28.48 -1.27 8.75
C THR A 155 -28.44 -2.10 7.48
N ASN A 156 -29.51 -2.88 7.24
CA ASN A 156 -29.71 -3.58 5.96
C ASN A 156 -30.32 -2.68 4.87
N GLU A 157 -30.55 -1.40 5.17
CA GLU A 157 -31.19 -0.45 4.28
C GLU A 157 -30.17 0.62 3.86
N PHE A 158 -30.01 0.77 2.55
CA PHE A 158 -29.22 1.81 1.91
C PHE A 158 -30.18 2.68 1.07
N SER A 159 -30.21 3.98 1.34
CA SER A 159 -31.11 4.95 0.69
C SER A 159 -30.32 5.99 -0.13
N LEU A 160 -31.01 6.76 -0.97
CA LEU A 160 -30.42 7.89 -1.70
C LEU A 160 -29.75 8.91 -0.76
N GLU A 161 -30.27 9.09 0.46
CA GLU A 161 -29.64 9.96 1.46
C GLU A 161 -28.27 9.43 1.90
N HIS A 162 -28.14 8.12 2.11
CA HIS A 162 -26.86 7.49 2.45
C HIS A 162 -25.86 7.69 1.30
N PHE A 163 -26.34 7.58 0.06
CA PHE A 163 -25.56 7.84 -1.14
C PHE A 163 -25.09 9.29 -1.19
N GLU A 164 -26.00 10.27 -1.11
CA GLU A 164 -25.67 11.70 -1.10
C GLU A 164 -24.69 12.07 0.02
N ALA A 165 -24.86 11.47 1.20
CA ALA A 165 -23.99 11.72 2.32
C ALA A 165 -22.59 11.10 2.12
N ALA A 166 -22.49 9.94 1.48
CA ALA A 166 -21.22 9.38 1.02
C ALA A 166 -20.55 10.26 -0.05
N LEU A 167 -21.32 10.96 -0.89
CA LEU A 167 -20.77 11.90 -1.87
C LEU A 167 -20.25 13.17 -1.20
N LYS A 168 -20.99 13.72 -0.25
CA LYS A 168 -20.59 14.88 0.55
C LYS A 168 -19.35 14.57 1.39
N SER A 169 -19.21 13.36 1.93
CA SER A 169 -18.01 12.96 2.67
C SER A 169 -16.78 12.79 1.77
N CYS A 170 -16.92 12.47 0.47
CA CYS A 170 -15.79 12.48 -0.45
C CYS A 170 -15.15 13.88 -0.61
N THR A 171 -15.80 14.95 -0.14
CA THR A 171 -15.29 16.33 -0.17
C THR A 171 -14.73 16.83 1.17
N LYS A 172 -14.81 16.05 2.26
CA LYS A 172 -14.36 16.46 3.60
C LYS A 172 -13.67 15.33 4.36
N ASP A 173 -12.79 15.69 5.29
CA ASP A 173 -11.87 14.85 6.07
C ASP A 173 -12.34 13.44 6.50
N SER A 174 -11.34 12.56 6.70
CA SER A 174 -11.43 11.13 7.05
C SER A 174 -12.28 10.75 8.27
N THR A 175 -12.59 11.69 9.17
CA THR A 175 -13.48 11.48 10.32
C THR A 175 -14.96 11.36 9.95
N ALA A 176 -15.35 11.77 8.73
CA ALA A 176 -16.72 11.64 8.24
C ALA A 176 -17.19 10.16 8.15
N GLY A 177 -16.29 9.21 7.86
CA GLY A 177 -16.65 7.79 7.71
C GLY A 177 -17.20 7.13 8.99
N ILE A 178 -16.78 7.59 10.17
CA ILE A 178 -17.25 7.07 11.47
C ILE A 178 -18.64 7.62 11.80
N ALA A 179 -18.88 8.92 11.59
CA ALA A 179 -20.20 9.53 11.80
C ALA A 179 -21.25 8.96 10.84
N MET A 180 -20.84 8.68 9.60
CA MET A 180 -21.71 8.22 8.53
C MET A 180 -22.13 6.76 8.64
N THR A 181 -21.27 5.89 9.18
CA THR A 181 -21.66 4.50 9.49
C THR A 181 -22.48 4.38 10.79
N ARG A 182 -22.77 5.50 11.46
CA ARG A 182 -23.79 5.59 12.52
C ARG A 182 -25.11 6.19 11.99
N TYR A 183 -25.14 6.63 10.73
CA TYR A 183 -26.31 7.27 10.15
C TYR A 183 -27.49 6.30 10.14
N ARG A 184 -28.60 6.72 10.76
CA ARG A 184 -29.89 6.06 10.71
C ARG A 184 -30.84 7.02 10.01
N SER A 185 -31.35 6.63 8.85
CA SER A 185 -32.40 7.41 8.20
C SER A 185 -33.70 7.27 9.00
N ASN A 186 -34.37 8.39 9.26
CA ASN A 186 -35.69 8.42 9.90
C ASN A 186 -36.82 8.53 8.85
N SER A 187 -36.52 8.40 7.55
CA SER A 187 -37.53 8.56 6.49
C SER A 187 -38.43 7.32 6.37
N THR A 188 -39.72 7.46 6.67
CA THR A 188 -40.75 6.42 6.50
C THR A 188 -41.37 6.40 5.10
N GLU A 189 -40.89 7.20 4.15
CA GLU A 189 -41.48 7.30 2.80
C GLU A 189 -40.55 6.73 1.72
N GLY A 190 -41.02 5.67 1.06
CA GLY A 190 -40.73 5.38 -0.36
C GLY A 190 -39.32 4.94 -0.79
N ASN A 191 -38.34 4.84 0.10
CA ASN A 191 -36.98 4.45 -0.28
C ASN A 191 -36.83 2.93 -0.42
N ALA A 192 -36.87 2.42 -1.65
CA ALA A 192 -36.46 1.04 -1.92
C ALA A 192 -34.98 0.85 -1.55
N PRO A 193 -34.60 -0.27 -0.90
CA PRO A 193 -33.20 -0.55 -0.59
C PRO A 193 -32.38 -0.62 -1.88
N LEU A 194 -31.42 0.30 -2.00
CA LEU A 194 -30.43 0.30 -3.07
C LEU A 194 -29.51 -0.92 -2.85
N SER A 195 -29.87 -2.04 -3.49
CA SER A 195 -29.21 -3.35 -3.32
C SER A 195 -27.77 -3.39 -3.87
N GLU A 196 -27.01 -4.45 -3.56
CA GLU A 196 -25.73 -4.78 -4.24
C GLU A 196 -25.81 -4.79 -5.79
N LYS A 197 -27.01 -4.82 -6.37
CA LYS A 197 -27.26 -4.87 -7.82
C LYS A 197 -27.13 -3.52 -8.55
N ILE A 198 -26.72 -2.44 -7.89
CA ILE A 198 -26.52 -1.14 -8.57
C ILE A 198 -25.40 -1.29 -9.59
N THR A 199 -25.74 -1.12 -10.86
CA THR A 199 -24.77 -1.18 -11.95
C THR A 199 -23.98 0.13 -12.05
N ASP A 200 -22.83 0.12 -12.72
CA ASP A 200 -22.07 1.35 -12.97
C ASP A 200 -22.90 2.41 -13.72
N ARG A 201 -23.84 1.97 -14.56
CA ARG A 201 -24.77 2.84 -15.28
C ARG A 201 -25.70 3.57 -14.35
N ASP A 202 -26.18 2.86 -13.34
CA ASP A 202 -27.08 3.42 -12.33
C ASP A 202 -26.30 4.44 -11.48
N LEU A 203 -25.05 4.12 -11.11
CA LEU A 203 -24.17 5.08 -10.43
C LEU A 203 -23.96 6.35 -11.25
N VAL A 204 -23.64 6.23 -12.54
CA VAL A 204 -23.48 7.41 -13.43
C VAL A 204 -24.75 8.25 -13.46
N LYS A 205 -25.92 7.63 -13.64
CA LYS A 205 -27.20 8.34 -13.65
C LYS A 205 -27.46 9.09 -12.33
N ILE A 206 -27.28 8.40 -11.20
CA ILE A 206 -27.53 8.99 -9.88
C ILE A 206 -26.56 10.15 -9.61
N PHE A 207 -25.27 10.00 -9.92
CA PHE A 207 -24.28 11.08 -9.75
C PHE A 207 -24.59 12.30 -10.61
N LEU A 208 -24.98 12.07 -11.86
CA LEU A 208 -25.35 13.16 -12.77
C LEU A 208 -26.65 13.85 -12.33
N SER A 209 -27.59 13.15 -11.68
CA SER A 209 -28.83 13.75 -11.15
C SER A 209 -28.63 14.52 -9.84
N VAL A 210 -27.70 14.11 -8.97
CA VAL A 210 -27.48 14.69 -7.64
C VAL A 210 -26.63 15.99 -7.67
N GLY A 211 -26.01 16.32 -8.81
CA GLY A 211 -25.39 17.63 -9.01
C GLY A 211 -23.86 17.64 -9.05
N GLY A 212 -23.21 16.58 -9.55
CA GLY A 212 -21.82 16.69 -10.01
C GLY A 212 -21.69 17.79 -11.07
N ASP A 213 -20.51 18.40 -11.23
CA ASP A 213 -20.23 19.47 -12.21
C ASP A 213 -20.20 18.96 -13.67
N GLY A 214 -21.25 18.22 -14.05
CA GLY A 214 -21.48 17.65 -15.37
C GLY A 214 -21.60 18.72 -16.44
N ARG A 215 -21.63 20.02 -16.10
CA ARG A 215 -21.56 21.13 -17.08
C ARG A 215 -20.26 21.09 -17.88
N GLY A 216 -19.13 20.79 -17.24
CA GLY A 216 -17.85 20.66 -17.94
C GLY A 216 -17.84 19.48 -18.90
N LEU A 217 -18.25 18.30 -18.41
CA LEU A 217 -18.37 17.09 -19.23
C LEU A 217 -19.41 17.25 -20.34
N ARG A 218 -20.51 17.95 -20.07
CA ARG A 218 -21.57 18.20 -21.02
C ARG A 218 -21.11 19.11 -22.15
N LYS A 219 -20.33 20.14 -21.84
CA LYS A 219 -19.71 20.99 -22.86
C LYS A 219 -18.83 20.18 -23.81
N VAL A 220 -17.95 19.33 -23.28
CA VAL A 220 -17.10 18.45 -24.10
C VAL A 220 -17.94 17.47 -24.92
N PHE A 221 -18.99 16.90 -24.34
CA PHE A 221 -19.91 16.03 -25.05
C PHE A 221 -20.61 16.75 -26.21
N ASP A 222 -21.14 17.95 -25.96
CA ASP A 222 -21.84 18.75 -26.96
C ASP A 222 -20.89 19.19 -28.10
N GLU A 223 -19.61 19.46 -27.81
CA GLU A 223 -18.58 19.74 -28.83
C GLU A 223 -18.26 18.53 -29.74
N LEU A 224 -18.46 17.30 -29.23
CA LEU A 224 -18.29 16.06 -29.99
C LEU A 224 -19.55 15.65 -30.74
N CYS A 225 -20.71 16.20 -30.40
CA CYS A 225 -21.94 16.02 -31.14
C CYS A 225 -21.90 16.81 -32.45
N GLU A 226 -22.25 16.16 -33.56
CA GLU A 226 -22.37 16.82 -34.87
C GLU A 226 -23.60 17.75 -34.86
N ASN A 227 -23.48 18.96 -35.45
CA ASN A 227 -24.46 20.06 -35.43
C ASN A 227 -25.94 19.63 -35.30
N GLY A 228 -26.49 19.76 -34.09
CA GLY A 228 -27.91 19.52 -33.78
C GLY A 228 -28.26 18.11 -33.29
N ASN A 229 -27.30 17.18 -33.25
CA ASN A 229 -27.53 15.83 -32.73
C ASN A 229 -27.47 15.79 -31.18
N GLU A 230 -28.35 15.01 -30.57
CA GLU A 230 -28.36 14.76 -29.12
C GLU A 230 -27.35 13.69 -28.66
N HIS A 231 -26.66 13.05 -29.61
CA HIS A 231 -25.76 11.92 -29.40
C HIS A 231 -24.48 12.06 -30.23
N ILE A 232 -23.36 11.55 -29.71
CA ILE A 232 -22.12 11.41 -30.49
C ILE A 232 -22.28 10.19 -31.41
N SER A 233 -22.05 10.40 -32.70
CA SER A 233 -22.07 9.31 -33.68
C SER A 233 -20.94 8.33 -33.41
N ARG A 234 -21.14 7.06 -33.77
CA ARG A 234 -20.08 6.03 -33.65
C ARG A 234 -18.77 6.43 -34.34
N LYS A 235 -18.87 7.07 -35.51
CA LYS A 235 -17.71 7.58 -36.26
C LYS A 235 -16.98 8.68 -35.49
N SER A 236 -17.71 9.62 -34.90
CA SER A 236 -17.14 10.70 -34.10
C SER A 236 -16.55 10.19 -32.79
N PHE A 237 -17.16 9.19 -32.15
CA PHE A 237 -16.59 8.56 -30.96
C PHE A 237 -15.33 7.74 -31.28
N LEU A 238 -15.30 6.99 -32.38
CA LEU A 238 -14.09 6.30 -32.81
C LEU A 238 -12.94 7.30 -33.07
N ARG A 239 -13.23 8.42 -33.75
CA ARG A 239 -12.26 9.49 -33.94
C ARG A 239 -11.77 10.06 -32.61
N PHE A 240 -12.69 10.26 -31.66
CA PHE A 240 -12.35 10.70 -30.30
C PHE A 240 -11.34 9.76 -29.64
N LEU A 241 -11.58 8.45 -29.69
CA LEU A 241 -10.67 7.43 -29.15
C LEU A 241 -9.31 7.41 -29.86
N GLN A 242 -9.28 7.60 -31.18
CA GLN A 242 -8.06 7.53 -31.98
C GLN A 242 -7.19 8.78 -31.90
N VAL A 243 -7.79 9.95 -31.67
CA VAL A 243 -7.10 11.26 -31.78
C VAL A 243 -6.92 11.93 -30.43
N PHE A 244 -7.95 11.93 -29.58
CA PHE A 244 -7.93 12.68 -28.32
C PHE A 244 -7.53 11.81 -27.13
N GLN A 245 -7.97 10.55 -27.11
CA GLN A 245 -7.61 9.60 -26.04
C GLN A 245 -6.27 8.90 -26.27
N ARG A 246 -5.73 8.98 -27.49
CA ARG A 246 -4.46 8.33 -27.84
C ARG A 246 -3.30 9.30 -27.72
N ASP A 247 -2.24 8.90 -27.04
CA ASP A 247 -0.97 9.63 -27.06
C ASP A 247 -0.36 9.58 -28.49
N PRO A 248 -0.20 10.73 -29.18
CA PRO A 248 0.30 10.77 -30.55
C PRO A 248 1.77 10.30 -30.68
N ARG A 249 2.53 10.23 -29.58
CA ARG A 249 3.95 9.80 -29.58
C ARG A 249 4.11 8.28 -29.67
N LEU A 250 3.05 7.51 -29.42
CA LEU A 250 3.12 6.05 -29.42
C LEU A 250 3.30 5.50 -30.85
N ASN A 251 4.22 4.55 -31.01
CA ASN A 251 4.45 3.86 -32.27
C ASN A 251 3.22 3.04 -32.69
N GLU A 252 2.70 3.27 -33.90
CA GLU A 252 1.45 2.68 -34.37
C GLU A 252 1.52 1.16 -34.60
N ALA A 253 2.69 0.61 -34.94
CA ALA A 253 2.84 -0.83 -35.14
C ALA A 253 2.81 -1.60 -33.81
N ARG A 254 3.34 -1.00 -32.73
CA ARG A 254 3.31 -1.58 -31.36
C ARG A 254 2.02 -1.25 -30.61
N HIS A 255 1.45 -0.08 -30.85
CA HIS A 255 0.24 0.43 -30.22
C HIS A 255 -0.75 0.88 -31.31
N PRO A 256 -1.43 -0.08 -31.95
CA PRO A 256 -2.36 0.20 -33.03
C PRO A 256 -3.50 1.08 -32.56
N LYS A 257 -4.03 1.90 -33.48
CA LYS A 257 -5.21 2.73 -33.22
C LYS A 257 -6.42 1.85 -32.91
N MET A 258 -7.34 2.37 -32.11
CA MET A 258 -8.62 1.73 -31.84
C MET A 258 -9.33 1.40 -33.15
N SER A 259 -9.81 0.16 -33.31
CA SER A 259 -10.65 -0.24 -34.45
C SER A 259 -12.13 -0.16 -34.08
N GLU A 260 -13.03 -0.17 -35.06
CA GLU A 260 -14.48 -0.24 -34.82
C GLU A 260 -14.85 -1.45 -33.95
N ARG A 261 -14.33 -2.64 -34.32
CA ARG A 261 -14.51 -3.86 -33.51
C ARG A 261 -13.96 -3.71 -32.09
N GLY A 262 -12.86 -2.98 -31.92
CA GLY A 262 -12.30 -2.68 -30.60
C GLY A 262 -13.20 -1.77 -29.77
N MET A 263 -13.76 -0.73 -30.40
CA MET A 263 -14.76 0.15 -29.78
C MET A 263 -16.03 -0.61 -29.40
N ASP A 264 -16.50 -1.55 -30.22
CA ASP A 264 -17.67 -2.37 -29.89
C ASP A 264 -17.43 -3.27 -28.68
N LYS A 265 -16.27 -3.94 -28.62
CA LYS A 265 -15.88 -4.72 -27.44
C LYS A 265 -15.78 -3.85 -26.17
N LEU A 266 -15.29 -2.62 -26.31
CA LEU A 266 -15.23 -1.67 -25.19
C LEU A 266 -16.63 -1.31 -24.70
N LEU A 267 -17.55 -0.97 -25.61
CA LEU A 267 -18.93 -0.63 -25.26
C LEU A 267 -19.68 -1.83 -24.68
N GLU A 268 -19.48 -3.03 -25.23
CA GLU A 268 -20.00 -4.30 -24.71
C GLU A 268 -19.50 -4.57 -23.29
N ALA A 269 -18.21 -4.32 -23.02
CA ALA A 269 -17.64 -4.44 -21.67
C ALA A 269 -18.25 -3.45 -20.66
N LEU A 270 -18.70 -2.28 -21.13
CA LEU A 270 -19.51 -1.32 -20.35
C LEU A 270 -21.02 -1.69 -20.32
N GLY A 271 -21.38 -2.82 -20.94
CA GLY A 271 -22.70 -3.46 -20.99
C GLY A 271 -23.61 -3.00 -22.14
N TYR A 272 -23.11 -2.20 -23.09
CA TYR A 272 -23.94 -1.53 -24.10
C TYR A 272 -24.01 -2.38 -25.38
N PRO A 273 -25.17 -2.42 -26.06
CA PRO A 273 -25.32 -3.22 -27.26
C PRO A 273 -24.47 -2.67 -28.42
N GLU A 274 -24.12 -3.56 -29.34
CA GLU A 274 -23.43 -3.20 -30.58
C GLU A 274 -24.28 -2.21 -31.41
N GLY A 275 -23.60 -1.31 -32.13
CA GLY A 275 -24.26 -0.32 -32.98
C GLY A 275 -24.90 0.86 -32.24
N VAL A 276 -24.86 0.90 -30.90
CA VAL A 276 -25.41 2.03 -30.14
C VAL A 276 -24.64 3.33 -30.44
N ASN A 277 -25.38 4.44 -30.57
CA ASN A 277 -24.79 5.79 -30.55
C ASN A 277 -24.50 6.21 -29.10
N ILE A 278 -23.56 7.14 -28.93
CA ILE A 278 -23.06 7.49 -27.61
C ILE A 278 -23.87 8.65 -27.04
N SER A 279 -24.76 8.34 -26.11
CA SER A 279 -25.46 9.35 -25.30
C SER A 279 -24.53 9.95 -24.25
N PHE A 280 -24.94 11.05 -23.64
CA PHE A 280 -24.15 11.71 -22.57
C PHE A 280 -23.81 10.74 -21.42
N HIS A 281 -24.76 9.90 -21.01
CA HIS A 281 -24.53 8.91 -19.97
C HIS A 281 -23.50 7.83 -20.38
N ILE A 282 -23.52 7.41 -21.64
CA ILE A 282 -22.54 6.43 -22.17
C ILE A 282 -21.14 7.06 -22.19
N PHE A 283 -21.05 8.31 -22.64
CA PHE A 283 -19.80 9.05 -22.69
C PHE A 283 -19.18 9.22 -21.28
N VAL A 284 -19.98 9.63 -20.30
CA VAL A 284 -19.52 9.77 -18.91
C VAL A 284 -19.15 8.42 -18.31
N HIS A 285 -19.92 7.36 -18.57
CA HIS A 285 -19.59 6.01 -18.11
C HIS A 285 -18.22 5.57 -18.66
N TYR A 286 -17.95 5.80 -19.95
CA TYR A 286 -16.63 5.53 -20.53
C TYR A 286 -15.53 6.31 -19.81
N LEU A 287 -15.68 7.64 -19.65
CA LEU A 287 -14.69 8.49 -18.99
C LEU A 287 -14.41 8.11 -17.54
N TRP A 288 -15.40 7.58 -16.83
CA TRP A 288 -15.26 7.18 -15.43
C TRP A 288 -14.86 5.72 -15.24
N SER A 289 -14.78 4.93 -16.31
CA SER A 289 -14.41 3.52 -16.27
C SER A 289 -12.89 3.30 -16.20
N ASP A 290 -12.48 2.05 -15.95
CA ASP A 290 -11.06 1.65 -15.96
C ASP A 290 -10.40 1.82 -17.35
N PHE A 291 -11.17 1.96 -18.43
CA PHE A 291 -10.65 2.22 -19.78
C PHE A 291 -10.03 3.62 -19.93
N CYS A 292 -10.34 4.56 -19.03
CA CYS A 292 -9.82 5.94 -19.04
C CYS A 292 -8.84 6.20 -17.88
N THR A 293 -8.03 5.20 -17.52
CA THR A 293 -6.96 5.39 -16.52
C THR A 293 -5.68 5.88 -17.17
N ASP A 294 -5.03 6.88 -16.57
CA ASP A 294 -3.87 7.63 -17.11
C ASP A 294 -2.65 6.76 -17.50
N SER A 295 -2.60 5.50 -17.08
CA SER A 295 -1.36 4.71 -17.05
C SER A 295 -1.50 3.26 -17.53
N LEU A 296 -2.42 2.96 -18.45
CA LEU A 296 -2.49 1.65 -19.13
C LEU A 296 -1.19 1.23 -19.86
N ASN A 297 -0.19 2.11 -19.98
CA ASN A 297 1.01 1.90 -20.81
C ASN A 297 2.36 1.77 -20.07
N ILE A 298 2.43 1.89 -18.73
CA ILE A 298 3.59 1.36 -18.00
C ILE A 298 3.25 -0.06 -17.59
N SER A 299 3.25 -0.97 -18.56
CA SER A 299 3.13 -2.40 -18.31
C SER A 299 4.15 -2.79 -17.25
N GLN A 300 3.71 -3.20 -16.05
CA GLN A 300 4.59 -3.74 -15.00
C GLN A 300 5.48 -4.87 -15.54
N GLU A 301 5.02 -5.55 -16.60
CA GLU A 301 5.77 -6.55 -17.38
C GLU A 301 7.12 -6.03 -17.94
N LYS A 302 7.28 -4.73 -18.21
CA LYS A 302 8.55 -4.17 -18.72
C LYS A 302 9.65 -4.07 -17.66
N VAL A 303 9.32 -4.14 -16.37
CA VAL A 303 10.33 -4.12 -15.30
C VAL A 303 11.16 -5.41 -15.33
N GLY A 304 10.59 -6.54 -15.78
CA GLY A 304 11.28 -7.84 -15.81
C GLY A 304 12.48 -7.90 -16.74
N GLY A 305 12.40 -7.26 -17.92
CA GLY A 305 13.50 -7.26 -18.90
C GLY A 305 14.61 -6.23 -18.62
N SER A 306 14.31 -5.21 -17.81
CA SER A 306 15.19 -4.05 -17.61
C SER A 306 16.17 -4.19 -16.45
N MET A 307 16.19 -5.31 -15.72
CA MET A 307 16.89 -5.44 -14.42
C MET A 307 18.24 -6.17 -14.51
N HIS A 308 18.78 -6.31 -15.73
CA HIS A 308 20.03 -7.00 -16.05
C HIS A 308 21.22 -6.08 -16.31
N GLU A 309 21.01 -4.77 -16.44
CA GLU A 309 22.10 -3.78 -16.52
C GLU A 309 22.87 -3.69 -15.20
N PRO A 310 24.11 -3.17 -15.18
CA PRO A 310 24.88 -2.94 -13.95
C PRO A 310 24.14 -2.04 -12.94
N LEU A 311 24.33 -2.27 -11.63
CA LEU A 311 23.62 -1.53 -10.57
C LEU A 311 23.74 0.00 -10.69
N ALA A 312 24.85 0.52 -11.23
CA ALA A 312 25.08 1.95 -11.43
C ALA A 312 24.15 2.59 -12.48
N SER A 313 23.44 1.80 -13.29
CA SER A 313 22.53 2.27 -14.34
C SER A 313 21.12 2.60 -13.82
N TYR A 314 20.85 2.45 -12.52
CA TYR A 314 19.52 2.58 -11.94
C TYR A 314 19.44 3.70 -10.92
N PHE A 315 18.32 4.42 -10.93
CA PHE A 315 17.90 5.19 -9.76
C PHE A 315 17.43 4.24 -8.66
N ILE A 316 18.02 4.36 -7.48
CA ILE A 316 17.70 3.53 -6.32
C ILE A 316 16.92 4.38 -5.32
N ASN A 317 15.68 3.98 -5.02
CA ASN A 317 14.88 4.61 -3.96
C ASN A 317 15.63 4.47 -2.63
N SER A 318 15.95 5.61 -2.01
CA SER A 318 16.91 5.69 -0.90
C SER A 318 16.38 6.58 0.22
N SER A 319 16.62 6.19 1.47
CA SER A 319 16.21 6.90 2.67
C SER A 319 17.45 7.35 3.46
N HIS A 320 17.40 8.58 3.96
CA HIS A 320 18.41 9.19 4.82
C HIS A 320 17.91 9.25 6.26
N ASN A 321 18.76 8.94 7.23
CA ASN A 321 18.43 8.82 8.65
C ASN A 321 17.10 8.07 8.86
N THR A 322 17.02 6.85 8.31
CA THR A 322 15.78 6.06 8.19
C THR A 322 15.06 5.87 9.53
N TYR A 323 15.80 5.84 10.63
CA TYR A 323 15.27 5.68 11.98
C TYR A 323 14.48 6.90 12.49
N CYS A 324 14.70 8.10 11.94
CA CYS A 324 14.13 9.34 12.47
C CYS A 324 12.62 9.46 12.22
N ILE A 325 11.86 9.71 13.28
CA ILE A 325 10.51 10.25 13.23
C ILE A 325 10.53 11.72 13.67
N GLY A 326 10.07 12.61 12.80
CA GLY A 326 10.00 14.05 13.09
C GLY A 326 11.33 14.79 12.88
N LEU A 327 11.78 15.52 13.91
CA LEU A 327 12.90 16.46 13.81
C LEU A 327 14.27 15.77 13.84
N GLN A 328 15.24 16.28 13.07
CA GLN A 328 16.63 15.80 13.09
C GLN A 328 17.36 16.13 14.40
N VAL A 329 17.04 17.28 14.99
CA VAL A 329 17.64 17.73 16.25
C VAL A 329 16.57 18.32 17.16
N LYS A 330 16.68 18.07 18.46
CA LYS A 330 15.71 18.59 19.43
C LYS A 330 15.61 20.11 19.43
N GLY A 331 16.72 20.82 19.16
CA GLY A 331 16.74 22.29 19.07
C GLY A 331 15.80 22.86 17.99
N ALA A 332 15.47 22.09 16.95
CA ALA A 332 14.57 22.52 15.89
C ALA A 332 13.11 22.66 16.36
N GLN A 333 12.76 22.13 17.55
CA GLN A 333 11.45 22.33 18.18
C GLN A 333 11.21 23.80 18.60
N LEU A 334 12.29 24.61 18.69
CA LEU A 334 12.21 26.03 19.03
C LEU A 334 11.78 26.90 17.84
N PHE A 335 11.76 26.35 16.62
CA PHE A 335 11.24 27.05 15.45
C PHE A 335 9.71 26.99 15.43
N PRO A 336 9.00 28.14 15.32
CA PRO A 336 7.53 28.18 15.35
C PRO A 336 6.85 27.38 14.22
N SER A 337 7.56 27.09 13.13
CA SER A 337 7.07 26.37 11.95
C SER A 337 7.06 24.84 12.11
N SER A 338 7.63 24.30 13.18
CA SER A 338 7.72 22.85 13.39
C SER A 338 6.38 22.27 13.86
N SER A 339 5.69 21.51 13.00
CA SER A 339 4.48 20.76 13.35
C SER A 339 4.77 19.56 14.26
N HIS A 340 5.96 18.97 14.13
CA HIS A 340 6.49 17.92 15.01
C HIS A 340 7.41 18.53 16.07
N LYS A 341 7.21 18.14 17.33
CA LYS A 341 7.99 18.67 18.47
C LYS A 341 9.00 17.68 19.04
N GLU A 342 9.05 16.47 18.51
CA GLU A 342 9.88 15.39 19.02
C GLU A 342 10.92 14.97 17.97
N ALA A 343 12.13 14.68 18.44
CA ALA A 343 13.23 14.11 17.67
C ALA A 343 13.44 12.70 18.21
N LEU A 344 12.77 11.71 17.59
CA LEU A 344 12.78 10.33 18.07
C LEU A 344 13.26 9.37 16.98
N ALA A 345 13.82 8.25 17.41
CA ALA A 345 14.16 7.10 16.58
C ALA A 345 13.12 5.99 16.78
N ASP A 346 12.63 5.37 15.71
CA ASP A 346 11.69 4.26 15.76
C ASP A 346 12.11 3.11 14.82
N VAL A 347 11.98 1.88 15.31
CA VAL A 347 12.21 0.65 14.56
C VAL A 347 11.16 0.50 13.44
N GLU A 348 9.92 0.92 13.69
CA GLU A 348 8.81 0.78 12.76
C GLU A 348 9.07 1.52 11.44
N MET A 349 9.86 2.59 11.46
CA MET A 349 10.24 3.33 10.25
C MET A 349 10.98 2.47 9.23
N TYR A 350 11.86 1.56 9.68
CA TYR A 350 12.54 0.64 8.75
C TYR A 350 11.56 -0.29 8.05
N ARG A 351 10.52 -0.77 8.75
CA ARG A 351 9.48 -1.60 8.14
C ARG A 351 8.72 -0.80 7.09
N GLN A 352 8.20 0.37 7.46
CA GLN A 352 7.38 1.21 6.59
C GLN A 352 8.14 1.67 5.34
N VAL A 353 9.41 2.08 5.50
CA VAL A 353 10.27 2.50 4.39
C VAL A 353 10.59 1.34 3.44
N LEU A 354 10.88 0.13 3.95
CA LEU A 354 11.09 -1.03 3.09
C LEU A 354 9.80 -1.46 2.37
N LEU A 355 8.65 -1.39 3.05
CA LEU A 355 7.33 -1.72 2.48
C LEU A 355 6.86 -0.72 1.42
N SER A 356 7.35 0.52 1.40
CA SER A 356 7.12 1.45 0.29
C SER A 356 8.01 1.19 -0.93
N GLY A 357 8.95 0.24 -0.83
CA GLY A 357 9.85 -0.14 -1.91
C GLY A 357 11.22 0.55 -1.86
N CYS A 358 11.56 1.29 -0.80
CA CYS A 358 12.91 1.82 -0.61
C CYS A 358 13.94 0.69 -0.54
N ARG A 359 15.09 0.85 -1.21
CA ARG A 359 16.15 -0.18 -1.37
C ARG A 359 17.50 0.23 -0.78
N CYS A 360 17.66 1.47 -0.31
CA CYS A 360 18.85 1.90 0.41
C CYS A 360 18.42 2.61 1.70
N ILE A 361 18.84 2.09 2.85
CA ILE A 361 18.46 2.59 4.18
C ILE A 361 19.70 2.85 5.01
N GLU A 362 19.59 3.80 5.94
CA GLU A 362 20.70 4.32 6.73
C GLU A 362 20.62 3.86 8.19
N LEU A 363 21.77 3.47 8.74
CA LEU A 363 21.93 3.01 10.11
C LEU A 363 23.12 3.74 10.77
N ASP A 364 22.81 4.64 11.71
CA ASP A 364 23.82 5.37 12.49
C ASP A 364 24.13 4.62 13.78
N CYS A 365 25.18 3.81 13.76
CA CYS A 365 25.51 2.88 14.84
C CYS A 365 26.40 3.54 15.90
N TRP A 366 25.93 3.55 17.15
CA TRP A 366 26.63 4.08 18.33
C TRP A 366 26.76 3.03 19.44
N ASP A 367 27.77 3.20 20.29
CA ASP A 367 27.98 2.32 21.44
C ASP A 367 26.84 2.49 22.44
N GLY A 368 26.15 1.40 22.80
CA GLY A 368 25.12 1.37 23.84
C GLY A 368 25.56 0.58 25.07
N ALA A 369 24.80 0.68 26.16
CA ALA A 369 25.10 -0.01 27.42
C ALA A 369 25.09 -1.55 27.29
N ASP A 370 24.11 -2.09 26.56
CA ASP A 370 23.90 -3.53 26.38
C ASP A 370 24.32 -4.04 24.98
N GLY A 371 24.99 -3.19 24.20
CA GLY A 371 25.40 -3.45 22.82
C GLY A 371 25.04 -2.32 21.85
N PRO A 372 25.27 -2.50 20.54
CA PRO A 372 25.12 -1.44 19.56
C PRO A 372 23.69 -0.90 19.47
N VAL A 373 23.56 0.42 19.39
CA VAL A 373 22.28 1.13 19.22
C VAL A 373 22.29 2.00 17.98
N ILE A 374 21.11 2.42 17.52
CA ILE A 374 20.93 3.41 16.47
C ILE A 374 20.37 4.70 17.07
N THR A 375 20.98 5.84 16.72
CA THR A 375 20.51 7.19 17.08
C THR A 375 21.24 8.26 16.25
N HIS A 376 20.71 9.49 16.23
CA HIS A 376 21.41 10.64 15.66
C HIS A 376 22.33 11.23 16.75
N GLY A 377 23.64 10.98 16.66
CA GLY A 377 24.53 11.09 17.82
C GLY A 377 25.14 12.47 18.11
N PRO A 378 26.00 12.58 19.13
CA PRO A 378 25.98 11.78 20.36
C PRO A 378 24.66 12.01 21.11
N SER A 379 24.07 10.97 21.71
CA SER A 379 22.78 11.05 22.41
C SER A 379 22.73 12.15 23.49
N ALA A 380 23.88 12.38 24.15
CA ALA A 380 24.04 13.44 25.15
C ALA A 380 23.83 14.87 24.59
N VAL A 381 24.09 15.06 23.29
CA VAL A 381 23.99 16.36 22.61
C VAL A 381 22.65 16.49 21.89
N MET A 382 22.26 15.47 21.11
CA MET A 382 21.08 15.53 20.24
C MET A 382 19.77 15.20 20.96
N ARG A 383 19.84 14.53 22.12
CA ARG A 383 18.69 14.13 22.96
C ARG A 383 17.60 13.33 22.21
N MET A 384 18.00 12.57 21.19
CA MET A 384 17.18 11.54 20.55
C MET A 384 17.29 10.23 21.34
N ASN A 385 16.24 9.42 21.36
CA ASN A 385 16.30 8.11 22.00
C ASN A 385 17.19 7.14 21.21
N GLU A 386 17.59 6.07 21.87
CA GLU A 386 18.36 4.98 21.30
C GLU A 386 17.44 3.79 21.02
N ILE A 387 17.60 3.16 19.85
CA ILE A 387 16.91 1.91 19.53
C ILE A 387 17.94 0.79 19.31
N PRO A 388 17.76 -0.42 19.89
CA PRO A 388 18.76 -1.48 19.77
C PRO A 388 18.95 -1.96 18.33
N LEU A 389 20.21 -2.06 17.88
CA LEU A 389 20.55 -2.51 16.52
C LEU A 389 19.96 -3.89 16.20
N LYS A 390 19.96 -4.81 17.17
CA LYS A 390 19.40 -6.16 17.01
C LYS A 390 17.93 -6.14 16.64
N VAL A 391 17.15 -5.24 17.24
CA VAL A 391 15.71 -5.11 16.97
C VAL A 391 15.48 -4.49 15.59
N VAL A 392 16.32 -3.51 15.21
CA VAL A 392 16.31 -2.92 13.86
C VAL A 392 16.63 -3.96 12.79
N CYS A 393 17.67 -4.77 12.98
CA CYS A 393 18.03 -5.82 12.03
C CYS A 393 16.89 -6.84 11.86
N SER A 394 16.22 -7.24 12.95
CA SER A 394 15.05 -8.13 12.84
C SER A 394 13.93 -7.50 12.02
N ALA A 395 13.62 -6.22 12.25
CA ALA A 395 12.60 -5.49 11.47
C ALA A 395 12.96 -5.40 9.98
N ILE A 396 14.24 -5.19 9.66
CA ILE A 396 14.75 -5.20 8.29
C ILE A 396 14.57 -6.59 7.68
N ASP A 397 14.95 -7.66 8.37
CA ASP A 397 14.86 -9.04 7.85
C ASP A 397 13.42 -9.44 7.50
N GLU A 398 12.46 -9.01 8.33
CA GLU A 398 11.03 -9.23 8.17
C GLU A 398 10.49 -8.58 6.88
N CYS A 399 10.97 -7.38 6.52
CA CYS A 399 10.35 -6.53 5.50
C CYS A 399 11.18 -6.35 4.23
N ALA A 400 12.49 -6.67 4.26
CA ALA A 400 13.45 -6.40 3.19
C ALA A 400 12.95 -6.82 1.82
N PHE A 401 12.31 -7.98 1.72
CA PHE A 401 11.89 -8.56 0.43
C PHE A 401 10.38 -8.79 0.28
N LYS A 402 9.54 -8.24 1.18
CA LYS A 402 8.07 -8.42 1.11
C LYS A 402 7.45 -7.82 -0.15
N VAL A 403 7.94 -6.66 -0.59
CA VAL A 403 7.35 -5.91 -1.72
C VAL A 403 8.22 -5.89 -2.97
N SER A 404 9.50 -6.25 -2.86
CA SER A 404 10.46 -6.23 -3.96
C SER A 404 11.56 -7.27 -3.73
N PRO A 405 11.90 -8.11 -4.72
CA PRO A 405 12.94 -9.12 -4.60
C PRO A 405 14.36 -8.57 -4.80
N TYR A 406 14.50 -7.30 -5.20
CA TYR A 406 15.78 -6.66 -5.54
C TYR A 406 16.59 -6.29 -4.29
N PRO A 407 17.93 -6.13 -4.42
CA PRO A 407 18.82 -5.98 -3.26
C PRO A 407 18.47 -4.80 -2.35
N VAL A 408 18.79 -4.95 -1.07
CA VAL A 408 18.73 -3.88 -0.07
C VAL A 408 20.14 -3.48 0.35
N LEU A 409 20.44 -2.18 0.30
CA LEU A 409 21.71 -1.60 0.71
C LEU A 409 21.57 -1.00 2.10
N LEU A 410 22.45 -1.40 3.02
CA LEU A 410 22.56 -0.83 4.36
C LEU A 410 23.73 0.15 4.38
N SER A 411 23.43 1.45 4.39
CA SER A 411 24.42 2.52 4.59
C SER A 411 24.72 2.62 6.08
N ILE A 412 25.88 2.10 6.52
CA ILE A 412 26.26 2.10 7.93
C ILE A 412 27.18 3.29 8.21
N GLU A 413 26.71 4.20 9.04
CA GLU A 413 27.55 5.21 9.70
C GLU A 413 28.05 4.63 11.04
N ASN A 414 29.33 4.27 11.09
CA ASN A 414 29.89 3.47 12.18
C ASN A 414 30.68 4.33 13.18
N HIS A 415 30.14 4.48 14.40
CA HIS A 415 30.79 5.14 15.55
C HIS A 415 31.13 4.17 16.69
N LEU A 416 31.03 2.86 16.45
CA LEU A 416 31.21 1.83 17.48
C LEU A 416 32.67 1.63 17.85
N CYS A 417 32.93 1.33 19.12
CA CYS A 417 34.20 0.77 19.56
C CYS A 417 34.44 -0.64 18.98
N GLN A 418 35.69 -1.12 18.98
CA GLN A 418 36.04 -2.40 18.35
C GLN A 418 35.24 -3.59 18.93
N GLN A 419 34.93 -3.58 20.23
CA GLN A 419 34.15 -4.64 20.87
C GLN A 419 32.72 -4.67 20.31
N GLN A 420 32.07 -3.52 20.22
CA GLN A 420 30.70 -3.43 19.71
C GLN A 420 30.63 -3.58 18.19
N GLN A 421 31.69 -3.25 17.43
CA GLN A 421 31.78 -3.61 16.01
C GLN A 421 31.72 -5.13 15.81
N LYS A 422 32.39 -5.92 16.66
CA LYS A 422 32.29 -7.39 16.62
C LYS A 422 30.87 -7.86 16.92
N MET A 423 30.20 -7.22 17.89
CA MET A 423 28.78 -7.50 18.19
C MET A 423 27.87 -7.16 17.01
N MET A 424 28.06 -6.01 16.35
CA MET A 424 27.33 -5.63 15.15
C MET A 424 27.50 -6.68 14.04
N VAL A 425 28.74 -7.12 13.77
CA VAL A 425 29.00 -8.18 12.77
C VAL A 425 28.26 -9.47 13.12
N GLN A 426 28.25 -9.86 14.40
CA GLN A 426 27.54 -11.06 14.85
C GLN A 426 26.03 -10.91 14.65
N ILE A 427 25.45 -9.77 15.04
CA ILE A 427 24.02 -9.45 14.85
C ILE A 427 23.66 -9.55 13.36
N LEU A 428 24.43 -8.91 12.47
CA LEU A 428 24.15 -8.91 11.03
C LEU A 428 24.16 -10.33 10.45
N ARG A 429 25.14 -11.16 10.85
CA ARG A 429 25.26 -12.54 10.40
C ARG A 429 24.12 -13.42 10.93
N ASP A 430 23.83 -13.33 12.22
CA ASP A 430 22.80 -14.14 12.87
C ASP A 430 21.40 -13.79 12.36
N THR A 431 21.13 -12.51 12.13
CA THR A 431 19.82 -12.05 11.69
C THR A 431 19.59 -12.28 10.20
N PHE A 432 20.53 -11.91 9.33
CA PHE A 432 20.31 -11.96 7.88
C PHE A 432 20.72 -13.29 7.25
N GLY A 433 21.58 -14.08 7.91
CA GLY A 433 22.01 -15.40 7.43
C GLY A 433 22.47 -15.36 5.96
N SER A 434 21.87 -16.21 5.13
CA SER A 434 22.18 -16.32 3.69
C SER A 434 21.75 -15.13 2.84
N LYS A 435 20.90 -14.23 3.37
CA LYS A 435 20.52 -12.98 2.70
C LYS A 435 21.69 -11.98 2.73
N LEU A 436 22.57 -12.03 3.74
CA LEU A 436 23.74 -11.15 3.79
C LEU A 436 24.76 -11.56 2.73
N LEU A 437 25.16 -10.61 1.87
CA LEU A 437 26.24 -10.83 0.92
C LEU A 437 27.60 -10.63 1.61
N THR A 438 28.25 -11.73 1.98
CA THR A 438 29.54 -11.73 2.68
C THR A 438 30.74 -11.69 1.75
N ASP A 439 30.62 -12.35 0.61
CA ASP A 439 31.69 -12.54 -0.37
C ASP A 439 31.28 -11.98 -1.73
N ALA A 440 32.27 -11.68 -2.56
CA ALA A 440 32.03 -11.29 -3.95
C ALA A 440 31.29 -12.41 -4.69
N LEU A 441 30.44 -12.05 -5.65
CA LEU A 441 29.88 -13.04 -6.55
C LEU A 441 31.00 -13.65 -7.39
N GLU A 442 30.99 -14.95 -7.61
CA GLU A 442 31.99 -15.63 -8.46
C GLU A 442 32.08 -15.00 -9.86
N THR A 443 30.93 -14.54 -10.38
CA THR A 443 30.80 -13.87 -11.67
C THR A 443 31.26 -12.41 -11.66
N HIS A 444 31.44 -11.80 -10.49
CA HIS A 444 31.81 -10.39 -10.32
C HIS A 444 32.89 -10.26 -9.24
N PRO A 445 34.12 -10.75 -9.51
CA PRO A 445 35.23 -10.66 -8.56
C PRO A 445 35.61 -9.20 -8.31
N LEU A 446 36.11 -8.88 -7.11
CA LEU A 446 36.50 -7.51 -6.75
C LEU A 446 37.88 -7.15 -7.31
N VAL A 447 37.93 -6.92 -8.63
CA VAL A 447 39.11 -6.44 -9.36
C VAL A 447 38.85 -5.07 -9.99
N GLU A 448 39.90 -4.37 -10.38
CA GLU A 448 39.80 -3.06 -11.05
C GLU A 448 39.02 -3.19 -12.37
N ASP A 449 38.27 -2.15 -12.74
CA ASP A 449 37.41 -2.08 -13.94
C ASP A 449 36.28 -3.12 -14.05
N GLN A 450 36.10 -3.99 -13.06
CA GLN A 450 34.94 -4.88 -13.00
C GLN A 450 33.65 -4.08 -12.81
N VAL A 451 32.70 -4.25 -13.74
CA VAL A 451 31.37 -3.64 -13.63
C VAL A 451 30.58 -4.24 -12.45
N LEU A 452 29.75 -3.40 -11.81
CA LEU A 452 28.89 -3.85 -10.73
C LEU A 452 27.87 -4.89 -11.22
N PRO A 453 27.53 -5.89 -10.39
CA PRO A 453 26.47 -6.83 -10.72
C PRO A 453 25.12 -6.14 -10.89
N SER A 454 24.23 -6.76 -11.66
CA SER A 454 22.89 -6.25 -11.89
C SER A 454 21.96 -6.45 -10.67
N PRO A 455 20.87 -5.67 -10.55
CA PRO A 455 19.85 -5.93 -9.53
C PRO A 455 19.31 -7.36 -9.59
N HIS A 456 19.18 -7.95 -10.78
CA HIS A 456 18.73 -9.33 -10.95
C HIS A 456 19.69 -10.35 -10.33
N ALA A 457 21.01 -10.16 -10.50
CA ALA A 457 22.03 -11.03 -9.93
C ALA A 457 22.10 -10.95 -8.40
N LEU A 458 21.66 -9.83 -7.83
CA LEU A 458 21.67 -9.53 -6.40
C LEU A 458 20.31 -9.73 -5.71
N ARG A 459 19.36 -10.44 -6.35
CA ARG A 459 18.04 -10.67 -5.75
C ARG A 459 18.14 -11.34 -4.39
N TYR A 460 17.32 -10.88 -3.46
CA TYR A 460 17.24 -11.35 -2.07
C TYR A 460 18.55 -11.19 -1.28
N LYS A 461 19.44 -10.29 -1.71
CA LYS A 461 20.69 -9.97 -1.01
C LYS A 461 20.62 -8.63 -0.27
N ILE A 462 21.23 -8.63 0.92
CA ILE A 462 21.48 -7.46 1.75
C ILE A 462 22.97 -7.13 1.63
N ILE A 463 23.28 -5.89 1.25
CA ILE A 463 24.63 -5.42 0.95
C ILE A 463 25.01 -4.34 1.96
N ILE A 464 26.21 -4.46 2.54
CA ILE A 464 26.71 -3.48 3.50
C ILE A 464 27.56 -2.42 2.78
N LYS A 465 27.14 -1.15 2.89
CA LYS A 465 27.92 0.02 2.50
C LYS A 465 28.55 0.60 3.76
N ALA A 466 29.82 0.30 3.99
CA ALA A 466 30.60 0.78 5.14
C ALA A 466 32.06 1.05 4.74
N LYS A 467 32.80 1.79 5.58
CA LYS A 467 34.25 1.98 5.38
C LYS A 467 34.98 0.65 5.48
N ARG A 468 35.79 0.33 4.47
CA ARG A 468 36.71 -0.82 4.48
C ARG A 468 38.09 -0.36 4.98
N SER A 469 38.75 -1.16 5.82
CA SER A 469 40.16 -0.94 6.12
C SER A 469 40.99 -1.13 4.83
N LYS A 470 42.02 -0.30 4.64
CA LYS A 470 42.97 -0.52 3.53
C LYS A 470 43.56 -1.94 3.69
N PRO A 471 43.62 -2.76 2.62
CA PRO A 471 44.34 -4.02 2.70
C PRO A 471 45.79 -3.74 3.15
N PRO A 472 46.39 -4.60 3.99
CA PRO A 472 47.78 -4.41 4.40
C PRO A 472 48.65 -4.30 3.15
N LYS A 473 49.47 -3.24 3.07
CA LYS A 473 50.44 -3.08 1.98
C LYS A 473 51.30 -4.34 1.97
N ILE A 474 51.23 -5.13 0.90
CA ILE A 474 52.17 -6.21 0.66
C ILE A 474 53.53 -5.51 0.55
N GLN A 475 54.37 -5.63 1.58
CA GLN A 475 55.77 -5.27 1.47
C GLN A 475 56.36 -6.21 0.42
N GLN A 476 56.47 -5.73 -0.82
CA GLN A 476 57.40 -6.33 -1.76
C GLN A 476 58.79 -6.22 -1.11
N ARG A 477 59.25 -7.32 -0.53
CA ARG A 477 60.66 -7.46 -0.20
C ARG A 477 61.40 -7.39 -1.53
N SER A 478 62.04 -6.26 -1.79
CA SER A 478 63.05 -6.13 -2.83
C SER A 478 64.05 -7.26 -2.61
N LYS A 479 64.17 -8.16 -3.60
CA LYS A 479 65.23 -9.15 -3.66
C LYS A 479 66.58 -8.48 -3.82
#